data_AF-A0A915N8J3-F1
#
_entry.id   AF-A0A915N8J3-F1
#
_cell.length_a   1.000
_cell.length_b   1.000
_cell.length_c   1.000
_cell.angle_alpha   90.00
_cell.angle_beta   90.00
_cell.angle_gamma   90.00
#
_symmetry.space_group_name_H-M   'P 1'
#
loop_
_entity.id
_entity.type
_entity.pdbx_description
1 polymer ?
#
loop_
_entity_poly.entity_id
_entity_poly.type
_entity_poly.pdbx_seq_one_letter_code
_entity_poly.pdbx_strand_id
1 'polypeptide(L)'
;MIVELPPLLDNLFKLDSWLKPYESEILRRYREFNNKLSFIEQQCEGLDNFTQSYKQYGIHVEADNSVSCLEWAPGAESMSLVGDFNNWDTNANIYENIGFGKWSLKIKPKTDGTCPIAHNSVLKVAVKKNGKFDYKLSPWANYVTCANDSIVFHQQFYNPPTKYSIKTSHPKKPKSLRIYEAHVGISGNEGKINSYRDFSENILPRIAKQGYNTIQLMAVMEHAYYASFGYQVTSFFAPSSRFGTPDDLKMLVDRAHQLGLIVLLDVVHSHASKNVEDGLNQWDGTDGGDPGPGSYDDYFGLNVDTESLFPDVITIAEEVSGMPALCRPVSEGGQGFDFRLAMAIPDLWIKILKHVSDEDWPIGEIVHTLENRRYGEGHIAYAESHDQALVGDKTIAFWLMDKEMYENMSLIHSQLTPVIDRGIALHKLIRLITYGNEFGHPEWLDFPRHGNNQSYHYCRRQWNLADDDNLRYKFLNDWDRAMNQLENNFGFLSKGPGYVSWKHEIDKIIAFERAGLLFIFNFHPTKSFSDYKFGIGEAGVYQLALNSDNEKFGGHNRLKEDQEYHTFAEGYAGRQNHLFAYIPSRVAIVLKKKE
;
A
#
# COMPACT_ATOMS: atom_id res chain seq x y z
N MET A 1 16.73 16.34 -36.40
CA MET A 1 15.95 15.58 -35.43
C MET A 1 14.70 16.37 -35.13
N ILE A 2 13.52 15.82 -35.42
CA ILE A 2 12.24 16.43 -35.04
C ILE A 2 12.19 16.39 -33.50
N VAL A 3 11.99 17.54 -32.86
CA VAL A 3 11.81 17.57 -31.40
C VAL A 3 10.43 17.00 -31.13
N GLU A 4 10.36 15.74 -30.71
CA GLU A 4 9.11 15.18 -30.20
C GLU A 4 8.79 15.86 -28.87
N LEU A 5 7.77 16.70 -28.90
CA LEU A 5 7.19 17.34 -27.72
C LEU A 5 6.18 16.36 -27.10
N PRO A 6 5.97 16.37 -25.78
CA PRO A 6 4.82 15.70 -25.20
C PRO A 6 3.54 16.22 -25.90
N PRO A 7 2.67 15.34 -26.42
CA PRO A 7 1.57 15.76 -27.29
C PRO A 7 0.55 16.66 -26.59
N LEU A 8 0.47 16.60 -25.27
CA LEU A 8 -0.45 17.35 -24.43
C LEU A 8 0.27 18.27 -23.43
N LEU A 9 1.52 18.67 -23.70
CA LEU A 9 2.31 19.50 -22.78
C LEU A 9 1.60 20.80 -22.36
N ASP A 10 0.83 21.42 -23.26
CA ASP A 10 0.08 22.63 -22.95
C ASP A 10 -0.95 22.43 -21.83
N ASN A 11 -1.46 21.21 -21.62
CA ASN A 11 -2.37 20.92 -20.53
C ASN A 11 -1.66 21.07 -19.18
N LEU A 12 -0.41 20.63 -19.08
CA LEU A 12 0.39 20.77 -17.87
C LEU A 12 0.60 22.24 -17.52
N PHE A 13 0.95 23.09 -18.49
CA PHE A 13 1.16 24.53 -18.25
C PHE A 13 -0.12 25.31 -18.02
N LYS A 14 -1.27 24.86 -18.56
CA LYS A 14 -2.58 25.42 -18.23
C LYS A 14 -2.98 25.08 -16.80
N LEU A 15 -2.67 23.87 -16.33
CA LEU A 15 -2.93 23.43 -14.97
C LEU A 15 -1.99 24.11 -13.97
N ASP A 16 -0.70 24.21 -14.31
CA ASP A 16 0.33 24.83 -13.50
C ASP A 16 1.30 25.68 -14.34
N SER A 17 1.02 26.98 -14.39
CA SER A 17 1.85 27.93 -15.13
C SER A 17 3.26 28.12 -14.54
N TRP A 18 3.49 27.72 -13.28
CA TRP A 18 4.79 27.84 -12.62
C TRP A 18 5.83 26.85 -13.18
N LEU A 19 5.38 25.85 -13.93
CA LEU A 19 6.26 24.89 -14.61
C LEU A 19 6.81 25.45 -15.93
N LYS A 20 6.23 26.51 -16.49
CA LYS A 20 6.64 27.07 -17.79
C LYS A 20 8.12 27.49 -17.85
N PRO A 21 8.71 28.13 -16.82
CA PRO A 21 10.15 28.42 -16.80
C PRO A 21 11.06 27.19 -16.89
N TYR A 22 10.54 25.99 -16.56
CA TYR A 22 11.27 24.72 -16.57
C TYR A 22 10.94 23.85 -17.79
N GLU A 23 10.28 24.42 -18.81
CA GLU A 23 9.90 23.72 -20.04
C GLU A 23 11.09 23.02 -20.71
N SER A 24 12.27 23.67 -20.76
CA SER A 24 13.47 23.08 -21.35
C SER A 24 13.87 21.76 -20.67
N GLU A 25 13.71 21.68 -19.35
CA GLU A 25 14.02 20.48 -18.56
C GLU A 25 12.95 19.40 -18.68
N ILE A 26 11.67 19.79 -18.77
CA ILE A 26 10.57 18.85 -19.07
C ILE A 26 10.78 18.22 -20.45
N LEU A 27 11.11 19.03 -21.46
CA LEU A 27 11.39 18.56 -22.82
C LEU A 27 12.65 17.70 -22.89
N ARG A 28 13.68 18.01 -22.11
CA ARG A 28 14.89 17.18 -22.00
C ARG A 28 14.54 15.79 -21.46
N ARG A 29 13.79 15.72 -20.35
CA ARG A 29 13.36 14.45 -19.73
C ARG A 29 12.50 13.62 -20.68
N TYR A 30 11.51 14.24 -21.32
CA TYR A 30 10.65 13.55 -22.27
C TYR A 30 11.41 13.02 -23.49
N ARG A 31 12.40 13.77 -24.00
CA ARG A 31 13.28 13.31 -25.07
C ARG A 31 14.11 12.10 -24.64
N GLU A 32 14.67 12.14 -23.43
CA GLU A 32 15.39 10.99 -22.89
C GLU A 32 14.51 9.76 -22.81
N PHE A 33 13.28 9.90 -22.28
CA PHE A 33 12.28 8.84 -22.26
C PHE A 33 12.00 8.27 -23.67
N ASN A 34 11.67 9.12 -24.66
CA ASN A 34 11.41 8.68 -26.04
C ASN A 34 12.62 8.00 -26.69
N ASN A 35 13.83 8.46 -26.39
CA ASN A 35 15.06 7.84 -26.89
C ASN A 35 15.23 6.42 -26.33
N LYS A 36 14.98 6.21 -25.02
CA LYS A 36 15.02 4.87 -24.42
C LYS A 36 13.91 3.99 -24.96
N LEU A 37 12.67 4.49 -25.01
CA LEU A 37 11.54 3.74 -25.56
C LEU A 37 11.80 3.33 -27.01
N SER A 38 12.26 4.25 -27.86
CA SER A 38 12.61 3.95 -29.26
C SER A 38 13.72 2.91 -29.36
N PHE A 39 14.70 2.95 -28.45
CA PHE A 39 15.75 1.94 -28.40
C PHE A 39 15.18 0.55 -28.06
N ILE A 40 14.29 0.46 -27.07
CA ILE A 40 13.61 -0.79 -26.68
C ILE A 40 12.72 -1.29 -27.84
N GLU A 41 11.93 -0.42 -28.46
CA GLU A 41 11.09 -0.76 -29.61
C GLU A 41 11.91 -1.37 -30.76
N GLN A 42 13.08 -0.79 -31.06
CA GLN A 42 13.93 -1.25 -32.16
C GLN A 42 14.78 -2.47 -31.82
N GLN A 43 15.36 -2.53 -30.60
CA GLN A 43 16.35 -3.55 -30.23
C GLN A 43 15.74 -4.75 -29.50
N CYS A 44 14.57 -4.58 -28.88
CA CYS A 44 13.88 -5.60 -28.10
C CYS A 44 12.53 -6.00 -28.70
N GLU A 45 12.23 -5.53 -29.93
CA GLU A 45 10.97 -5.80 -30.64
C GLU A 45 9.73 -5.38 -29.83
N GLY A 46 9.84 -4.22 -29.16
CA GLY A 46 8.75 -3.64 -28.38
C GLY A 46 8.90 -3.80 -26.87
N LEU A 47 8.28 -2.88 -26.14
CA LEU A 47 8.31 -2.88 -24.67
C LEU A 47 7.64 -4.13 -24.06
N ASP A 48 6.60 -4.66 -24.70
CA ASP A 48 5.95 -5.91 -24.28
C ASP A 48 6.90 -7.12 -24.31
N ASN A 49 7.74 -7.22 -25.33
CA ASN A 49 8.72 -8.31 -25.42
C ASN A 49 9.84 -8.12 -24.39
N PHE A 50 10.31 -6.89 -24.21
CA PHE A 50 11.35 -6.56 -23.23
C PHE A 50 10.94 -6.92 -21.80
N THR A 51 9.72 -6.54 -21.39
CA THR A 51 9.18 -6.77 -20.03
C THR A 51 8.81 -8.23 -19.75
N GLN A 52 8.83 -9.10 -20.77
CA GLN A 52 8.58 -10.54 -20.63
C GLN A 52 9.86 -11.38 -20.48
N SER A 53 11.01 -10.73 -20.21
CA SER A 53 12.31 -11.38 -20.04
C SER A 53 12.29 -12.51 -18.99
N TYR A 54 11.44 -12.45 -17.97
CA TYR A 54 11.25 -13.51 -16.97
C TYR A 54 10.78 -14.85 -17.56
N LYS A 55 10.27 -14.88 -18.79
CA LYS A 55 9.91 -16.12 -19.50
C LYS A 55 11.12 -16.87 -20.07
N GLN A 56 12.27 -16.19 -20.14
CA GLN A 56 13.51 -16.74 -20.70
C GLN A 56 14.61 -16.81 -19.63
N TYR A 57 14.79 -15.73 -18.87
CA TYR A 57 15.77 -15.64 -17.78
C TYR A 57 15.35 -16.42 -16.54
N GLY A 58 16.34 -16.94 -15.81
CA GLY A 58 16.13 -17.85 -14.69
C GLY A 58 16.16 -19.31 -15.13
N ILE A 59 15.40 -20.16 -14.44
CA ILE A 59 15.38 -21.62 -14.64
C ILE A 59 13.96 -22.04 -15.02
N HIS A 60 13.80 -22.63 -16.20
CA HIS A 60 12.49 -22.96 -16.78
C HIS A 60 12.40 -24.43 -17.16
N VAL A 61 11.21 -25.02 -16.95
CA VAL A 61 10.88 -26.36 -17.46
C VAL A 61 10.20 -26.22 -18.80
N GLU A 62 10.80 -26.82 -19.81
CA GLU A 62 10.31 -26.81 -21.18
C GLU A 62 9.21 -27.84 -21.42
N ALA A 63 8.50 -27.72 -22.54
CA ALA A 63 7.41 -28.64 -22.90
C ALA A 63 7.86 -30.11 -23.06
N ASP A 64 9.16 -30.34 -23.35
CA ASP A 64 9.78 -31.67 -23.45
C ASP A 64 10.36 -32.18 -22.11
N ASN A 65 10.05 -31.51 -21.00
CA ASN A 65 10.62 -31.73 -19.67
C ASN A 65 12.14 -31.48 -19.54
N SER A 66 12.79 -30.89 -20.55
CA SER A 66 14.13 -30.33 -20.38
C SER A 66 14.09 -29.10 -19.47
N VAL A 67 15.23 -28.75 -18.89
CA VAL A 67 15.38 -27.51 -18.11
C VAL A 67 16.29 -26.56 -18.89
N SER A 68 15.78 -25.38 -19.22
CA SER A 68 16.57 -24.29 -19.78
C SER A 68 16.93 -23.30 -18.67
N CYS A 69 18.13 -22.73 -18.76
CA CYS A 69 18.58 -21.70 -17.85
C CYS A 69 19.22 -20.57 -18.65
N LEU A 70 18.93 -19.32 -18.25
CA LEU A 70 19.56 -18.14 -18.82
C LEU A 70 19.81 -17.11 -17.72
N GLU A 71 21.04 -16.65 -17.61
CA GLU A 71 21.47 -15.68 -16.60
C GLU A 71 22.26 -14.54 -17.23
N TRP A 72 22.25 -13.37 -16.58
CA TRP A 72 23.14 -12.26 -16.92
C TRP A 72 24.16 -12.09 -15.79
N ALA A 73 25.45 -12.24 -16.12
CA ALA A 73 26.56 -12.19 -15.19
C ALA A 73 27.84 -11.82 -15.97
N PRO A 74 27.96 -10.56 -16.42
CA PRO A 74 29.07 -10.11 -17.26
C PRO A 74 30.43 -10.22 -16.58
N GLY A 75 30.47 -10.11 -15.25
CA GLY A 75 31.68 -10.23 -14.45
C GLY A 75 32.16 -11.67 -14.25
N ALA A 76 31.34 -12.69 -14.48
CA ALA A 76 31.69 -14.08 -14.18
C ALA A 76 32.77 -14.66 -15.12
N GLU A 77 33.67 -15.49 -14.59
CA GLU A 77 34.65 -16.24 -15.39
C GLU A 77 34.08 -17.57 -15.91
N SER A 78 33.24 -18.23 -15.11
CA SER A 78 32.48 -19.43 -15.47
C SER A 78 31.30 -19.60 -14.53
N MET A 79 30.24 -20.28 -14.97
CA MET A 79 29.06 -20.55 -14.16
C MET A 79 28.63 -22.01 -14.30
N SER A 80 28.07 -22.57 -13.23
CA SER A 80 27.48 -23.91 -13.23
C SER A 80 26.19 -23.93 -12.41
N LEU A 81 25.19 -24.68 -12.85
CA LEU A 81 24.01 -24.96 -12.02
C LEU A 81 24.35 -26.11 -11.08
N VAL A 82 24.14 -25.92 -9.78
CA VAL A 82 24.43 -26.93 -8.76
C VAL A 82 23.23 -27.12 -7.85
N GLY A 83 23.12 -28.31 -7.26
CA GLY A 83 22.10 -28.58 -6.27
C GLY A 83 21.98 -30.07 -5.95
N ASP A 84 20.89 -30.42 -5.29
CA ASP A 84 20.65 -31.81 -4.86
C ASP A 84 20.62 -32.78 -6.05
N PHE A 85 20.15 -32.31 -7.20
CA PHE A 85 20.00 -33.12 -8.42
C PHE A 85 21.34 -33.58 -9.03
N ASN A 86 22.45 -32.92 -8.71
CA ASN A 86 23.78 -33.23 -9.25
C ASN A 86 24.87 -33.34 -8.18
N ASN A 87 24.49 -33.59 -6.92
CA ASN A 87 25.41 -33.68 -5.77
C ASN A 87 26.32 -32.45 -5.61
N TRP A 88 25.80 -31.27 -5.96
CA TRP A 88 26.54 -30.01 -5.87
C TRP A 88 27.84 -29.95 -6.70
N ASP A 89 27.94 -30.74 -7.78
CA ASP A 89 29.13 -30.80 -8.64
C ASP A 89 29.21 -29.60 -9.61
N THR A 90 30.19 -28.73 -9.39
CA THR A 90 30.44 -27.55 -10.24
C THR A 90 30.96 -27.89 -11.65
N ASN A 91 31.31 -29.15 -11.93
CA ASN A 91 31.82 -29.58 -13.24
C ASN A 91 30.76 -30.28 -14.10
N ALA A 92 29.56 -30.53 -13.58
CA ALA A 92 28.53 -31.31 -14.29
C ALA A 92 27.67 -30.45 -15.24
N ASN A 93 27.07 -29.38 -14.73
CA ASN A 93 26.06 -28.56 -15.45
C ASN A 93 26.58 -27.14 -15.70
N ILE A 94 27.62 -27.03 -16.53
CA ILE A 94 28.31 -25.77 -16.83
C ILE A 94 27.49 -24.94 -17.85
N TYR A 95 27.31 -23.65 -17.58
CA TYR A 95 26.71 -22.70 -18.51
C TYR A 95 27.69 -22.33 -19.63
N GLU A 96 27.14 -22.15 -20.83
CA GLU A 96 27.83 -21.60 -22.00
C GLU A 96 27.69 -20.07 -22.02
N ASN A 97 28.79 -19.35 -22.19
CA ASN A 97 28.76 -17.91 -22.43
C ASN A 97 28.31 -17.64 -23.87
N ILE A 98 27.17 -16.98 -24.03
CA ILE A 98 26.56 -16.70 -25.33
C ILE A 98 26.75 -15.24 -25.78
N GLY A 99 27.68 -14.51 -25.14
CA GLY A 99 27.97 -13.10 -25.41
C GLY A 99 27.11 -12.13 -24.60
N PHE A 100 27.46 -10.83 -24.64
CA PHE A 100 26.79 -9.74 -23.90
C PHE A 100 26.66 -9.97 -22.38
N GLY A 101 27.55 -10.80 -21.81
CA GLY A 101 27.49 -11.19 -20.39
C GLY A 101 26.37 -12.19 -20.06
N LYS A 102 25.71 -12.78 -21.08
CA LYS A 102 24.66 -13.78 -20.90
C LYS A 102 25.25 -15.20 -20.89
N TRP A 103 24.67 -16.05 -20.06
CA TRP A 103 25.08 -17.42 -19.84
C TRP A 103 23.88 -18.34 -19.99
N SER A 104 23.99 -19.39 -20.80
CA SER A 104 22.88 -20.33 -21.05
C SER A 104 23.24 -21.78 -20.74
N LEU A 105 22.28 -22.56 -20.29
CA LEU A 105 22.42 -23.99 -20.03
C LEU A 105 21.13 -24.71 -20.43
N LYS A 106 21.26 -25.91 -21.03
CA LYS A 106 20.13 -26.81 -21.26
C LYS A 106 20.41 -28.19 -20.70
N ILE A 107 19.58 -28.64 -19.77
CA ILE A 107 19.63 -29.98 -19.16
C ILE A 107 18.56 -30.84 -19.81
N LYS A 108 18.96 -31.95 -20.43
CA LYS A 108 18.04 -32.88 -21.10
C LYS A 108 17.10 -33.56 -20.09
N PRO A 109 15.89 -33.97 -20.52
CA PRO A 109 15.05 -34.83 -19.70
C PRO A 109 15.77 -36.13 -19.37
N LYS A 110 15.32 -36.80 -18.30
CA LYS A 110 15.77 -38.16 -17.96
C LYS A 110 15.40 -39.14 -19.06
N THR A 111 16.01 -40.32 -19.03
CA THR A 111 15.75 -41.39 -20.01
C THR A 111 14.29 -41.86 -20.02
N ASP A 112 13.57 -41.67 -18.91
CA ASP A 112 12.14 -41.95 -18.77
C ASP A 112 11.23 -40.78 -19.23
N GLY A 113 11.82 -39.70 -19.75
CA GLY A 113 11.12 -38.51 -20.23
C GLY A 113 10.71 -37.52 -19.14
N THR A 114 11.06 -37.78 -17.87
CA THR A 114 10.72 -36.89 -16.75
C THR A 114 11.74 -35.75 -16.57
N CYS A 115 11.33 -34.73 -15.83
CA CYS A 115 12.19 -33.57 -15.52
C CYS A 115 13.47 -34.02 -14.78
N PRO A 116 14.66 -33.51 -15.19
CA PRO A 116 15.93 -33.91 -14.59
C PRO A 116 16.04 -33.47 -13.12
N ILE A 117 15.41 -32.35 -12.76
CA ILE A 117 15.41 -31.78 -11.42
C ILE A 117 14.05 -32.04 -10.77
N ALA A 118 14.04 -32.59 -9.55
CA ALA A 118 12.80 -32.84 -8.82
C ALA A 118 12.25 -31.54 -8.21
N HIS A 119 10.92 -31.43 -8.11
CA HIS A 119 10.29 -30.33 -7.39
C HIS A 119 10.81 -30.23 -5.94
N ASN A 120 11.10 -29.01 -5.48
CA ASN A 120 11.69 -28.70 -4.18
C ASN A 120 13.11 -29.25 -3.95
N SER A 121 13.83 -29.62 -5.03
CA SER A 121 15.28 -29.72 -4.94
C SER A 121 15.87 -28.33 -4.68
N VAL A 122 16.85 -28.26 -3.79
CA VAL A 122 17.64 -27.06 -3.57
C VAL A 122 18.57 -26.85 -4.76
N LEU A 123 18.59 -25.61 -5.26
CA LEU A 123 19.46 -25.16 -6.34
C LEU A 123 20.28 -23.95 -5.90
N LYS A 124 21.47 -23.80 -6.50
CA LYS A 124 22.25 -22.56 -6.55
C LYS A 124 22.95 -22.45 -7.90
N VAL A 125 23.35 -21.23 -8.23
CA VAL A 125 24.27 -20.98 -9.35
C VAL A 125 25.65 -20.76 -8.76
N ALA A 126 26.59 -21.64 -9.11
CA ALA A 126 27.98 -21.52 -8.74
C ALA A 126 28.65 -20.54 -9.72
N VAL A 127 28.98 -19.35 -9.25
CA VAL A 127 29.61 -18.29 -10.04
C VAL A 127 31.09 -18.24 -9.69
N LYS A 128 31.96 -18.38 -10.70
CA LYS A 128 33.41 -18.29 -10.51
C LYS A 128 33.91 -16.88 -10.79
N LYS A 129 34.66 -16.32 -9.85
CA LYS A 129 35.39 -15.07 -10.01
C LYS A 129 36.69 -15.11 -9.21
N ASN A 130 37.78 -14.58 -9.76
CA ASN A 130 39.10 -14.57 -9.12
C ASN A 130 39.55 -15.97 -8.67
N GLY A 131 39.22 -16.99 -9.45
CA GLY A 131 39.57 -18.39 -9.14
C GLY A 131 38.70 -19.07 -8.06
N LYS A 132 37.75 -18.38 -7.44
CA LYS A 132 36.86 -18.93 -6.39
C LYS A 132 35.42 -19.06 -6.90
N PHE A 133 34.73 -20.12 -6.48
CA PHE A 133 33.28 -20.25 -6.67
C PHE A 133 32.54 -19.68 -5.46
N ASP A 134 31.55 -18.84 -5.73
CA ASP A 134 30.52 -18.43 -4.78
C ASP A 134 29.16 -19.00 -5.23
N TYR A 135 28.34 -19.41 -4.26
CA TYR A 135 27.06 -20.06 -4.53
C TYR A 135 25.91 -19.10 -4.28
N LYS A 136 25.25 -18.72 -5.38
CA LYS A 136 24.28 -17.63 -5.40
C LYS A 136 22.88 -18.13 -5.77
N LEU A 137 21.86 -17.34 -5.43
CA LEU A 137 20.48 -17.54 -5.89
C LEU A 137 20.30 -16.79 -7.20
N SER A 138 19.64 -17.40 -8.20
CA SER A 138 19.32 -16.70 -9.44
C SER A 138 18.61 -15.37 -9.15
N PRO A 139 18.97 -14.23 -9.79
CA PRO A 139 18.22 -12.99 -9.71
C PRO A 139 16.75 -13.15 -10.11
N TRP A 140 16.46 -14.20 -10.89
CA TRP A 140 15.15 -14.56 -11.41
C TRP A 140 14.50 -15.72 -10.64
N ALA A 141 15.03 -16.07 -9.45
CA ALA A 141 14.46 -17.10 -8.61
C ALA A 141 13.00 -16.75 -8.27
N ASN A 142 12.09 -17.70 -8.55
CA ASN A 142 10.65 -17.56 -8.32
C ASN A 142 10.18 -18.17 -7.01
N TYR A 143 11.05 -18.89 -6.30
CA TYR A 143 10.79 -19.42 -4.98
C TYR A 143 12.11 -19.72 -4.26
N VAL A 144 12.28 -19.16 -3.07
CA VAL A 144 13.43 -19.40 -2.21
C VAL A 144 12.90 -19.68 -0.81
N THR A 145 13.59 -20.48 -0.01
CA THR A 145 13.16 -20.79 1.37
C THR A 145 14.35 -20.84 2.31
N CYS A 146 14.14 -20.54 3.58
CA CYS A 146 15.14 -20.73 4.62
C CYS A 146 14.79 -21.97 5.46
N ALA A 147 15.74 -22.90 5.61
CA ALA A 147 15.56 -24.05 6.51
C ALA A 147 15.59 -23.59 7.97
N ASN A 148 14.91 -24.32 8.87
CA ASN A 148 14.76 -23.92 10.28
C ASN A 148 16.09 -23.80 11.04
N ASP A 149 17.14 -24.48 10.58
CA ASP A 149 18.49 -24.51 11.13
C ASP A 149 19.48 -23.60 10.39
N SER A 150 19.00 -22.84 9.39
CA SER A 150 19.79 -21.91 8.59
C SER A 150 19.31 -20.47 8.79
N ILE A 151 20.19 -19.53 8.45
CA ILE A 151 19.84 -18.11 8.28
C ILE A 151 19.88 -17.68 6.81
N VAL A 152 20.36 -18.57 5.93
CA VAL A 152 20.58 -18.33 4.51
C VAL A 152 19.45 -18.97 3.72
N PHE A 153 18.89 -18.21 2.78
CA PHE A 153 17.88 -18.73 1.87
C PHE A 153 18.48 -19.59 0.76
N HIS A 154 17.69 -20.55 0.30
CA HIS A 154 18.02 -21.50 -0.75
C HIS A 154 16.96 -21.42 -1.85
N GLN A 155 17.38 -21.41 -3.11
CA GLN A 155 16.45 -21.44 -4.24
C GLN A 155 15.85 -22.83 -4.35
N GLN A 156 14.52 -22.89 -4.34
CA GLN A 156 13.76 -24.11 -4.48
C GLN A 156 13.36 -24.28 -5.93
N PHE A 157 13.58 -25.47 -6.49
CA PHE A 157 13.08 -25.78 -7.83
C PHE A 157 11.54 -25.91 -7.82
N TYR A 158 10.85 -24.81 -8.11
CA TYR A 158 9.40 -24.73 -8.03
C TYR A 158 8.72 -25.21 -9.32
N ASN A 159 8.53 -26.53 -9.42
CA ASN A 159 7.76 -27.17 -10.49
C ASN A 159 6.73 -28.16 -9.92
N PRO A 160 5.69 -27.68 -9.21
CA PRO A 160 4.70 -28.58 -8.63
C PRO A 160 3.97 -29.37 -9.74
N PRO A 161 3.51 -30.60 -9.47
CA PRO A 161 2.81 -31.43 -10.45
C PRO A 161 1.47 -30.82 -10.90
N THR A 162 0.91 -29.90 -10.12
CA THR A 162 -0.28 -29.13 -10.47
C THR A 162 -0.02 -27.68 -10.09
N LYS A 163 -0.09 -26.78 -11.09
CA LYS A 163 0.06 -25.34 -10.89
C LYS A 163 -1.31 -24.69 -10.74
N TYR A 164 -1.44 -23.76 -9.81
CA TYR A 164 -2.64 -22.94 -9.67
C TYR A 164 -2.76 -21.98 -10.86
N SER A 165 -3.97 -21.93 -11.44
CA SER A 165 -4.33 -20.96 -12.48
C SER A 165 -5.49 -20.10 -11.98
N ILE A 166 -5.31 -18.79 -12.07
CA ILE A 166 -6.33 -17.79 -11.72
C ILE A 166 -7.54 -17.98 -12.63
N LYS A 167 -8.74 -18.04 -12.05
CA LYS A 167 -9.99 -18.28 -12.78
C LYS A 167 -10.85 -17.03 -12.92
N THR A 168 -10.64 -16.03 -12.06
CA THR A 168 -11.48 -14.83 -11.98
C THR A 168 -10.86 -13.70 -12.80
N SER A 169 -11.68 -12.99 -13.56
CA SER A 169 -11.28 -11.77 -14.24
C SER A 169 -11.01 -10.64 -13.23
N HIS A 170 -10.17 -9.68 -13.63
CA HIS A 170 -9.94 -8.49 -12.81
C HIS A 170 -11.25 -7.74 -12.50
N PRO A 171 -11.43 -7.24 -11.26
CA PRO A 171 -12.49 -6.30 -10.94
C PRO A 171 -12.35 -5.01 -11.77
N LYS A 172 -13.47 -4.31 -11.98
CA LYS A 172 -13.45 -3.01 -12.68
C LYS A 172 -12.72 -1.96 -11.84
N LYS A 173 -11.92 -1.10 -12.47
CA LYS A 173 -11.30 0.07 -11.82
C LYS A 173 -12.38 0.91 -11.13
N PRO A 174 -12.33 1.09 -9.80
CA PRO A 174 -13.32 1.85 -9.07
C PRO A 174 -13.14 3.35 -9.33
N LYS A 175 -14.21 4.12 -9.15
CA LYS A 175 -14.15 5.60 -9.29
C LYS A 175 -13.27 6.28 -8.25
N SER A 176 -13.10 5.63 -7.11
CA SER A 176 -12.34 6.07 -5.94
C SER A 176 -11.74 4.83 -5.26
N LEU A 177 -10.57 5.00 -4.66
CA LEU A 177 -9.90 3.93 -3.94
C LEU A 177 -10.16 4.04 -2.45
N ARG A 178 -10.61 2.93 -1.87
CA ARG A 178 -10.67 2.69 -0.43
C ARG A 178 -9.76 1.50 -0.19
N ILE A 179 -8.53 1.82 0.15
CA ILE A 179 -7.41 0.88 0.21
C ILE A 179 -7.29 0.34 1.64
N TYR A 180 -7.27 -0.98 1.78
CA TYR A 180 -6.88 -1.66 3.00
C TYR A 180 -5.41 -2.08 2.87
N GLU A 181 -4.51 -1.39 3.56
CA GLU A 181 -3.09 -1.77 3.61
C GLU A 181 -2.91 -2.99 4.53
N ALA A 182 -2.21 -4.02 4.06
CA ALA A 182 -2.07 -5.27 4.78
C ALA A 182 -0.71 -5.93 4.61
N HIS A 183 -0.25 -6.54 5.68
CA HIS A 183 0.91 -7.44 5.70
C HIS A 183 0.44 -8.85 6.10
N VAL A 184 0.67 -9.84 5.23
CA VAL A 184 0.14 -11.21 5.40
C VAL A 184 0.62 -11.83 6.71
N GLY A 185 1.92 -11.82 6.98
CA GLY A 185 2.49 -12.51 8.14
C GLY A 185 2.00 -12.08 9.52
N ILE A 186 1.47 -10.86 9.68
CA ILE A 186 1.00 -10.32 10.98
C ILE A 186 -0.52 -10.28 11.10
N SER A 187 -1.21 -10.75 10.07
CA SER A 187 -2.67 -10.61 9.95
C SER A 187 -3.46 -11.57 10.85
N GLY A 188 -2.81 -12.50 11.55
CA GLY A 188 -3.44 -13.45 12.46
C GLY A 188 -3.50 -12.96 13.92
N ASN A 189 -4.39 -13.57 14.72
CA ASN A 189 -4.51 -13.30 16.17
C ASN A 189 -3.35 -13.86 16.99
N GLU A 190 -2.67 -14.88 16.48
CA GLU A 190 -1.59 -15.58 17.17
C GLU A 190 -0.26 -14.87 16.91
N GLY A 191 0.64 -14.90 17.90
CA GLY A 191 2.02 -14.43 17.74
C GLY A 191 2.84 -15.42 16.92
N LYS A 192 2.52 -15.55 15.63
CA LYS A 192 3.23 -16.36 14.64
C LYS A 192 3.03 -15.76 13.24
N ILE A 193 3.84 -16.21 12.30
CA ILE A 193 3.67 -15.85 10.89
C ILE A 193 2.37 -16.49 10.35
N ASN A 194 1.45 -15.66 9.87
CA ASN A 194 0.23 -16.11 9.20
C ASN A 194 0.47 -16.45 7.72
N SER A 195 -0.40 -17.28 7.13
CA SER A 195 -0.23 -17.77 5.75
C SER A 195 -1.07 -17.00 4.72
N TYR A 196 -0.70 -17.10 3.44
CA TYR A 196 -1.51 -16.60 2.32
C TYR A 196 -2.90 -17.25 2.31
N ARG A 197 -2.99 -18.53 2.66
CA ARG A 197 -4.28 -19.25 2.72
C ARG A 197 -5.17 -18.72 3.82
N ASP A 198 -4.63 -18.56 5.02
CA ASP A 198 -5.36 -18.03 6.16
C ASP A 198 -5.81 -16.58 5.92
N PHE A 199 -4.97 -15.76 5.28
CA PHE A 199 -5.34 -14.42 4.85
C PHE A 199 -6.52 -14.45 3.87
N SER A 200 -6.47 -15.37 2.91
CA SER A 200 -7.50 -15.51 1.88
C SER A 200 -8.87 -15.92 2.45
N GLU A 201 -8.86 -16.85 3.40
CA GLU A 201 -10.07 -17.42 3.98
C GLU A 201 -10.65 -16.54 5.10
N ASN A 202 -9.80 -15.93 5.91
CA ASN A 202 -10.24 -15.28 7.15
C ASN A 202 -10.19 -13.75 7.09
N ILE A 203 -9.28 -13.15 6.30
CA ILE A 203 -9.03 -11.70 6.32
C ILE A 203 -9.68 -11.01 5.12
N LEU A 204 -9.58 -11.56 3.91
CA LEU A 204 -10.23 -10.98 2.73
C LEU A 204 -11.75 -10.77 2.91
N PRO A 205 -12.52 -11.72 3.49
CA PRO A 205 -13.95 -11.48 3.72
C PRO A 205 -14.21 -10.34 4.71
N ARG A 206 -13.32 -10.12 5.68
CA ARG A 206 -13.42 -9.01 6.63
C ARG A 206 -13.21 -7.68 5.92
N ILE A 207 -12.17 -7.57 5.11
CA ILE A 207 -11.88 -6.38 4.29
C ILE A 207 -13.07 -6.05 3.37
N ALA A 208 -13.60 -7.05 2.66
CA ALA A 208 -14.76 -6.87 1.78
C ALA A 208 -16.02 -6.44 2.56
N LYS A 209 -16.32 -7.10 3.69
CA LYS A 209 -17.45 -6.75 4.58
C LYS A 209 -17.36 -5.31 5.07
N GLN A 210 -16.14 -4.81 5.23
CA GLN A 210 -15.87 -3.48 5.74
C GLN A 210 -16.04 -2.37 4.69
N GLY A 211 -16.20 -2.74 3.41
CA GLY A 211 -16.54 -1.81 2.32
C GLY A 211 -15.33 -1.24 1.57
N TYR A 212 -14.12 -1.71 1.89
CA TYR A 212 -12.93 -1.47 1.09
C TYR A 212 -13.08 -2.13 -0.30
N ASN A 213 -12.45 -1.56 -1.31
CA ASN A 213 -12.50 -2.06 -2.69
C ASN A 213 -11.10 -2.38 -3.26
N THR A 214 -10.05 -2.12 -2.49
CA THR A 214 -8.67 -2.31 -2.91
C THR A 214 -7.84 -2.74 -1.70
N ILE A 215 -6.85 -3.60 -1.93
CA ILE A 215 -5.87 -4.03 -0.94
C ILE A 215 -4.49 -3.59 -1.41
N GLN A 216 -3.71 -2.96 -0.55
CA GLN A 216 -2.27 -2.80 -0.75
C GLN A 216 -1.57 -3.94 0.01
N LEU A 217 -0.93 -4.85 -0.72
CA LEU A 217 -0.29 -6.02 -0.14
C LEU A 217 1.22 -5.77 0.00
N MET A 218 1.65 -5.58 1.25
CA MET A 218 3.03 -5.32 1.62
C MET A 218 3.84 -6.62 1.77
N ALA A 219 5.17 -6.48 1.72
CA ALA A 219 6.12 -7.54 2.04
C ALA A 219 5.96 -8.83 1.21
N VAL A 220 5.45 -8.70 -0.02
CA VAL A 220 5.28 -9.85 -0.93
C VAL A 220 6.60 -10.23 -1.58
N MET A 221 7.40 -9.27 -2.06
CA MET A 221 8.73 -9.55 -2.60
C MET A 221 9.61 -10.15 -1.51
N GLU A 222 10.34 -11.22 -1.82
CA GLU A 222 11.09 -11.95 -0.80
C GLU A 222 12.18 -11.08 -0.16
N HIS A 223 12.25 -11.16 1.17
CA HIS A 223 13.13 -10.37 2.00
C HIS A 223 13.65 -11.24 3.14
N ALA A 224 14.97 -11.44 3.25
CA ALA A 224 15.52 -12.31 4.29
C ALA A 224 15.29 -11.77 5.72
N TYR A 225 15.27 -10.45 5.92
CA TYR A 225 15.08 -9.84 7.24
C TYR A 225 13.60 -9.49 7.47
N TYR A 226 12.89 -10.31 8.26
CA TYR A 226 11.44 -10.15 8.46
C TYR A 226 11.05 -8.79 9.08
N ALA A 227 11.86 -8.28 10.01
CA ALA A 227 11.63 -6.97 10.62
C ALA A 227 11.96 -5.77 9.72
N SER A 228 12.39 -6.00 8.46
CA SER A 228 12.43 -4.94 7.43
C SER A 228 11.06 -4.57 6.91
N PHE A 229 10.02 -5.32 7.29
CA PHE A 229 8.64 -5.12 6.83
C PHE A 229 8.47 -5.24 5.31
N GLY A 230 9.40 -5.94 4.64
CA GLY A 230 9.40 -6.12 3.18
C GLY A 230 10.37 -5.22 2.44
N TYR A 231 10.92 -4.18 3.08
CA TYR A 231 11.73 -3.17 2.39
C TYR A 231 13.16 -3.60 2.07
N GLN A 232 13.69 -4.66 2.69
CA GLN A 232 15.02 -5.21 2.37
C GLN A 232 14.90 -6.43 1.45
N VAL A 233 14.49 -6.20 0.19
CA VAL A 233 14.28 -7.25 -0.80
C VAL A 233 15.59 -7.96 -1.15
N THR A 234 15.55 -9.29 -1.16
CA THR A 234 16.67 -10.17 -1.53
C THR A 234 16.42 -10.90 -2.86
N SER A 235 15.19 -11.32 -3.14
CA SER A 235 14.84 -12.03 -4.38
C SER A 235 13.57 -11.42 -5.00
N PHE A 236 13.76 -10.61 -6.05
CA PHE A 236 12.74 -9.72 -6.61
C PHE A 236 11.57 -10.44 -7.29
N PHE A 237 11.80 -11.64 -7.82
CA PHE A 237 10.79 -12.45 -8.52
C PHE A 237 10.17 -13.54 -7.63
N ALA A 238 10.62 -13.67 -6.39
CA ALA A 238 10.09 -14.65 -5.45
C ALA A 238 9.06 -13.98 -4.53
N PRO A 239 7.82 -14.52 -4.45
CA PRO A 239 6.92 -14.16 -3.37
C PRO A 239 7.45 -14.75 -2.05
N SER A 240 7.31 -14.02 -0.95
CA SER A 240 7.92 -14.40 0.32
C SER A 240 7.42 -15.75 0.79
N SER A 241 8.36 -16.68 1.00
CA SER A 241 8.06 -18.06 1.32
C SER A 241 7.54 -18.26 2.73
N ARG A 242 7.70 -17.25 3.60
CA ARG A 242 7.21 -17.24 4.97
C ARG A 242 5.71 -17.47 5.04
N PHE A 243 4.97 -17.02 4.03
CA PHE A 243 3.50 -17.06 4.04
C PHE A 243 2.94 -18.23 3.22
N GLY A 244 3.77 -18.93 2.45
CA GLY A 244 3.35 -20.05 1.61
C GLY A 244 4.09 -20.12 0.28
N THR A 245 3.50 -20.80 -0.68
CA THR A 245 4.06 -21.00 -2.02
C THR A 245 3.59 -19.92 -3.00
N PRO A 246 4.24 -19.78 -4.17
CA PRO A 246 3.75 -18.90 -5.25
C PRO A 246 2.31 -19.17 -5.66
N ASP A 247 1.86 -20.43 -5.65
CA ASP A 247 0.48 -20.79 -5.97
C ASP A 247 -0.52 -20.37 -4.87
N ASP A 248 -0.10 -20.31 -3.60
CA ASP A 248 -0.94 -19.80 -2.52
C ASP A 248 -1.17 -18.28 -2.65
N LEU A 249 -0.16 -17.53 -3.13
CA LEU A 249 -0.33 -16.11 -3.46
C LEU A 249 -1.30 -15.91 -4.65
N LYS A 250 -1.19 -16.73 -5.71
CA LYS A 250 -2.15 -16.68 -6.82
C LYS A 250 -3.57 -16.95 -6.35
N MET A 251 -3.74 -17.91 -5.44
CA MET A 251 -5.03 -18.22 -4.83
C MET A 251 -5.57 -17.03 -4.02
N LEU A 252 -4.71 -16.33 -3.27
CA LEU A 252 -5.08 -15.11 -2.56
C LEU A 252 -5.60 -14.03 -3.50
N VAL A 253 -4.86 -13.75 -4.58
CA VAL A 253 -5.26 -12.74 -5.58
C VAL A 253 -6.57 -13.14 -6.26
N ASP A 254 -6.72 -14.41 -6.67
CA ASP A 254 -7.96 -14.91 -7.28
C ASP A 254 -9.15 -14.79 -6.31
N ARG A 255 -8.93 -15.09 -5.02
CA ARG A 255 -9.94 -14.95 -3.98
C ARG A 255 -10.34 -13.49 -3.73
N ALA A 256 -9.38 -12.56 -3.76
CA ALA A 256 -9.65 -11.13 -3.63
C ALA A 256 -10.50 -10.64 -4.82
N HIS A 257 -10.15 -11.04 -6.04
CA HIS A 257 -10.94 -10.72 -7.24
C HIS A 257 -12.37 -11.28 -7.17
N GLN A 258 -12.58 -12.50 -6.65
CA GLN A 258 -13.93 -13.06 -6.43
C GLN A 258 -14.78 -12.23 -5.46
N LEU A 259 -14.14 -11.52 -4.53
CA LEU A 259 -14.79 -10.61 -3.59
C LEU A 259 -14.92 -9.18 -4.16
N GLY A 260 -14.50 -8.95 -5.40
CA GLY A 260 -14.54 -7.64 -6.05
C GLY A 260 -13.44 -6.68 -5.58
N LEU A 261 -12.39 -7.18 -4.92
CA LEU A 261 -11.27 -6.39 -4.41
C LEU A 261 -10.14 -6.36 -5.44
N ILE A 262 -9.66 -5.16 -5.76
CA ILE A 262 -8.39 -5.00 -6.49
C ILE A 262 -7.23 -5.26 -5.53
N VAL A 263 -6.15 -5.87 -6.02
CA VAL A 263 -4.91 -6.08 -5.24
C VAL A 263 -3.79 -5.29 -5.89
N LEU A 264 -3.18 -4.39 -5.10
CA LEU A 264 -1.97 -3.65 -5.43
C LEU A 264 -0.80 -4.32 -4.71
N LEU A 265 0.34 -4.36 -5.39
CA LEU A 265 1.60 -4.88 -4.87
C LEU A 265 2.49 -3.72 -4.44
N ASP A 266 3.12 -3.87 -3.28
CA ASP A 266 4.21 -2.99 -2.89
C ASP A 266 5.49 -3.35 -3.67
N VAL A 267 5.95 -2.43 -4.52
CA VAL A 267 7.09 -2.64 -5.42
C VAL A 267 8.30 -1.87 -4.89
N VAL A 268 9.25 -2.60 -4.31
CA VAL A 268 10.48 -2.03 -3.76
C VAL A 268 11.57 -2.08 -4.81
N HIS A 269 11.57 -1.10 -5.71
CA HIS A 269 12.65 -0.88 -6.70
C HIS A 269 13.50 0.36 -6.39
N SER A 270 13.42 0.90 -5.17
CA SER A 270 14.26 2.01 -4.72
C SER A 270 15.68 1.58 -4.31
N HIS A 271 15.84 0.32 -3.89
CA HIS A 271 17.11 -0.28 -3.48
C HIS A 271 16.98 -1.81 -3.37
N ALA A 272 18.12 -2.51 -3.19
CA ALA A 272 18.17 -3.93 -2.80
C ALA A 272 18.85 -4.11 -1.44
N SER A 273 18.58 -5.25 -0.80
CA SER A 273 19.33 -5.69 0.37
C SER A 273 20.82 -5.86 0.05
N LYS A 274 21.67 -5.56 1.05
CA LYS A 274 23.13 -5.76 0.96
C LYS A 274 23.55 -7.22 1.10
N ASN A 275 22.61 -8.13 1.33
CA ASN A 275 22.87 -9.56 1.46
C ASN A 275 23.60 -10.13 0.23
N VAL A 276 24.72 -10.81 0.47
CA VAL A 276 25.58 -11.39 -0.57
C VAL A 276 25.25 -12.86 -0.83
N GLU A 277 24.90 -13.64 0.19
CA GLU A 277 24.72 -15.09 0.05
C GLU A 277 23.36 -15.49 -0.53
N ASP A 278 22.34 -14.68 -0.23
CA ASP A 278 20.94 -14.91 -0.59
C ASP A 278 20.25 -13.68 -1.21
N GLY A 279 21.00 -12.61 -1.49
CA GLY A 279 20.52 -11.42 -2.18
C GLY A 279 21.22 -11.18 -3.52
N LEU A 280 20.81 -10.11 -4.21
CA LEU A 280 21.36 -9.70 -5.50
C LEU A 280 22.79 -9.14 -5.40
N ASN A 281 23.24 -8.75 -4.21
CA ASN A 281 24.53 -8.09 -4.03
C ASN A 281 25.71 -9.02 -4.41
N GLN A 282 26.67 -8.47 -5.16
CA GLN A 282 27.83 -9.19 -5.72
C GLN A 282 27.43 -10.49 -6.45
N TRP A 283 26.30 -10.50 -7.17
CA TRP A 283 25.78 -11.70 -7.84
C TRP A 283 26.80 -12.34 -8.79
N ASP A 284 27.52 -11.55 -9.58
CA ASP A 284 28.54 -12.03 -10.52
C ASP A 284 29.98 -11.93 -9.99
N GLY A 285 30.13 -11.64 -8.69
CA GLY A 285 31.40 -11.44 -8.00
C GLY A 285 32.03 -10.05 -8.18
N THR A 286 31.33 -9.08 -8.77
CA THR A 286 31.73 -7.66 -8.80
C THR A 286 31.22 -6.90 -7.57
N ASP A 287 32.00 -5.95 -7.05
CA ASP A 287 31.59 -5.13 -5.91
C ASP A 287 30.55 -4.08 -6.34
N GLY A 288 29.35 -4.11 -5.74
CA GLY A 288 28.25 -3.19 -6.03
C GLY A 288 28.47 -1.73 -5.61
N GLY A 289 29.69 -1.36 -5.23
CA GLY A 289 30.09 0.02 -4.91
C GLY A 289 30.82 0.73 -6.07
N ASP A 290 31.21 0.01 -7.12
CA ASP A 290 31.74 0.59 -8.35
C ASP A 290 30.59 0.66 -9.39
N PRO A 291 30.46 1.73 -10.18
CA PRO A 291 29.50 1.87 -11.28
C PRO A 291 29.86 0.98 -12.49
N GLY A 292 30.30 -0.25 -12.22
CA GLY A 292 30.63 -1.27 -13.20
C GLY A 292 29.43 -2.19 -13.49
N PRO A 293 29.48 -2.93 -14.61
CA PRO A 293 28.41 -3.84 -15.03
C PRO A 293 28.23 -4.98 -14.03
N GLY A 294 26.98 -5.22 -13.60
CA GLY A 294 26.60 -6.23 -12.60
C GLY A 294 26.02 -5.67 -11.31
N SER A 295 25.84 -4.35 -11.21
CA SER A 295 25.31 -3.63 -10.03
C SER A 295 23.78 -3.62 -9.98
N TYR A 296 23.20 -3.29 -8.82
CA TYR A 296 21.75 -3.12 -8.66
C TYR A 296 21.16 -2.19 -9.74
N ASP A 297 21.86 -1.09 -10.06
CA ASP A 297 21.41 -0.09 -11.04
C ASP A 297 21.35 -0.65 -12.47
N ASP A 298 22.03 -1.76 -12.76
CA ASP A 298 21.93 -2.44 -14.06
C ASP A 298 20.69 -3.35 -14.17
N TYR A 299 20.17 -3.82 -13.02
CA TYR A 299 18.91 -4.59 -12.95
C TYR A 299 17.69 -3.67 -12.76
N PHE A 300 17.86 -2.62 -11.95
CA PHE A 300 16.82 -1.70 -11.48
C PHE A 300 17.39 -0.28 -11.36
N GLY A 301 17.80 0.31 -12.48
CA GLY A 301 18.36 1.66 -12.49
C GLY A 301 17.34 2.72 -12.03
N LEU A 302 17.83 3.87 -11.56
CA LEU A 302 17.05 5.04 -11.12
C LEU A 302 16.03 5.60 -12.15
N ASN A 303 16.00 5.05 -13.35
CA ASN A 303 14.98 5.31 -14.38
C ASN A 303 13.97 4.15 -14.43
N VAL A 304 13.50 3.63 -13.28
CA VAL A 304 12.36 2.69 -13.29
C VAL A 304 11.14 3.48 -13.75
N ASP A 305 11.01 3.60 -15.08
CA ASP A 305 9.85 4.11 -15.78
C ASP A 305 8.69 3.22 -15.36
N THR A 306 7.91 3.73 -14.41
CA THR A 306 6.65 3.16 -13.97
C THR A 306 5.58 3.61 -14.96
N GLU A 307 5.72 3.14 -16.19
CA GLU A 307 4.63 3.25 -17.15
C GLU A 307 3.47 2.36 -16.71
N SER A 308 2.25 2.90 -16.80
CA SER A 308 1.04 2.08 -16.90
C SER A 308 0.95 1.55 -18.34
N LEU A 309 1.68 0.48 -18.63
CA LEU A 309 1.57 -0.30 -19.88
C LEU A 309 0.14 -0.83 -20.14
N PHE A 310 -0.72 -0.79 -19.12
CA PHE A 310 -2.10 -1.20 -19.19
C PHE A 310 -3.01 -0.04 -18.76
N PRO A 311 -3.96 0.39 -19.61
CA PRO A 311 -4.83 1.55 -19.33
C PRO A 311 -5.71 1.39 -18.07
N ASP A 312 -5.84 0.16 -17.56
CA ASP A 312 -6.65 -0.18 -16.38
C ASP A 312 -5.84 -0.41 -15.09
N VAL A 313 -4.52 -0.23 -15.11
CA VAL A 313 -3.68 -0.35 -13.90
C VAL A 313 -3.77 0.90 -13.03
N ILE A 314 -3.42 0.74 -11.76
CA ILE A 314 -3.33 1.80 -10.77
C ILE A 314 -1.91 1.79 -10.22
N THR A 315 -1.21 2.91 -10.32
CA THR A 315 0.11 3.10 -9.71
C THR A 315 0.06 4.20 -8.65
N ILE A 316 0.72 3.96 -7.51
CA ILE A 316 0.76 4.87 -6.38
C ILE A 316 2.22 5.15 -6.04
N ALA A 317 2.60 6.42 -5.99
CA ALA A 317 3.93 6.84 -5.56
C ALA A 317 3.96 7.12 -4.05
N GLU A 318 4.86 6.46 -3.34
CA GLU A 318 5.29 6.84 -2.00
C GLU A 318 6.40 7.89 -2.11
N GLU A 319 6.04 9.17 -2.03
CA GLU A 319 6.94 10.29 -2.34
C GLU A 319 6.62 11.49 -1.45
N VAL A 320 7.60 11.98 -0.68
CA VAL A 320 7.42 13.00 0.37
C VAL A 320 7.74 14.45 -0.06
N SER A 321 8.57 14.66 -1.08
CA SER A 321 9.06 15.98 -1.49
C SER A 321 8.00 16.91 -2.09
N GLY A 322 6.87 16.36 -2.55
CA GLY A 322 5.84 17.14 -3.21
C GLY A 322 6.12 17.41 -4.69
N MET A 323 6.88 16.53 -5.36
CA MET A 323 7.32 16.76 -6.74
C MET A 323 6.14 17.04 -7.69
N PRO A 324 6.14 18.17 -8.43
CA PRO A 324 5.06 18.52 -9.35
C PRO A 324 5.06 17.62 -10.58
N ALA A 325 3.87 17.38 -11.14
CA ALA A 325 3.66 16.55 -12.34
C ALA A 325 4.01 15.06 -12.15
N LEU A 326 4.26 14.60 -10.92
CA LEU A 326 4.48 13.18 -10.62
C LEU A 326 3.26 12.35 -11.00
N CYS A 327 2.06 12.83 -10.63
CA CYS A 327 0.81 12.14 -10.91
C CYS A 327 0.08 12.71 -12.14
N ARG A 328 0.84 13.16 -13.14
CA ARG A 328 0.30 13.63 -14.43
C ARG A 328 0.71 12.67 -15.55
N PRO A 329 -0.12 12.53 -16.61
CA PRO A 329 0.20 11.64 -17.73
C PRO A 329 1.53 11.97 -18.39
N VAL A 330 2.24 10.94 -18.85
CA VAL A 330 3.48 11.08 -19.64
C VAL A 330 3.26 11.92 -20.90
N SER A 331 2.09 11.80 -21.52
CA SER A 331 1.69 12.62 -22.68
C SER A 331 1.64 14.13 -22.39
N GLU A 332 1.51 14.53 -21.12
CA GLU A 332 1.56 15.93 -20.68
C GLU A 332 2.97 16.36 -20.20
N GLY A 333 3.95 15.45 -20.22
CA GLY A 333 5.28 15.66 -19.64
C GLY A 333 5.38 15.35 -18.14
N GLY A 334 4.38 14.66 -17.56
CA GLY A 334 4.43 14.11 -16.21
C GLY A 334 5.13 12.75 -16.13
N GLN A 335 5.17 12.15 -14.92
CA GLN A 335 5.82 10.85 -14.68
C GLN A 335 4.87 9.64 -14.77
N GLY A 336 3.56 9.85 -14.87
CA GLY A 336 2.62 8.77 -15.17
C GLY A 336 2.00 8.02 -13.98
N PHE A 337 2.31 8.38 -12.73
CA PHE A 337 1.60 7.81 -11.57
C PHE A 337 0.13 8.23 -11.53
N ASP A 338 -0.78 7.36 -11.08
CA ASP A 338 -2.19 7.74 -10.87
C ASP A 338 -2.37 8.55 -9.57
N PHE A 339 -1.68 8.14 -8.50
CA PHE A 339 -1.79 8.74 -7.17
C PHE A 339 -0.44 8.89 -6.47
N ARG A 340 -0.41 9.77 -5.47
CA ARG A 340 0.64 9.82 -4.44
C ARG A 340 0.07 9.68 -3.04
N LEU A 341 0.89 9.22 -2.10
CA LEU A 341 0.54 9.20 -0.68
C LEU A 341 0.57 10.62 -0.08
N ALA A 342 -0.44 10.98 0.71
CA ALA A 342 -0.50 12.26 1.41
C ALA A 342 0.20 12.17 2.77
N MET A 343 1.52 11.97 2.74
CA MET A 343 2.36 11.60 3.90
C MET A 343 2.42 12.67 5.02
N ALA A 344 2.06 13.93 4.74
CA ALA A 344 2.02 14.98 5.76
C ALA A 344 0.83 14.86 6.73
N ILE A 345 -0.21 14.11 6.37
CA ILE A 345 -1.44 13.99 7.18
C ILE A 345 -1.20 13.21 8.49
N PRO A 346 -0.51 12.05 8.49
CA PRO A 346 -0.14 11.38 9.74
C PRO A 346 0.70 12.26 10.67
N ASP A 347 1.71 12.96 10.14
CA ASP A 347 2.57 13.84 10.94
C ASP A 347 1.78 14.94 11.66
N LEU A 348 0.76 15.51 11.00
CA LEU A 348 -0.17 16.44 11.61
C LEU A 348 -0.85 15.83 12.84
N TRP A 349 -1.46 14.65 12.69
CA TRP A 349 -2.20 14.02 13.78
C TRP A 349 -1.30 13.64 14.94
N ILE A 350 -0.11 13.08 14.67
CA ILE A 350 0.88 12.77 15.71
C ILE A 350 1.29 14.04 16.44
N LYS A 351 1.63 15.12 15.71
CA LYS A 351 2.02 16.41 16.30
C LYS A 351 0.92 16.93 17.23
N ILE A 352 -0.33 16.92 16.78
CA ILE A 352 -1.48 17.38 17.56
C ILE A 352 -1.67 16.51 18.80
N LEU A 353 -1.75 15.18 18.64
CA LEU A 353 -2.03 14.25 19.74
C LEU A 353 -0.93 14.21 20.79
N LYS A 354 0.32 14.44 20.39
CA LYS A 354 1.49 14.38 21.27
C LYS A 354 1.75 15.69 22.00
N HIS A 355 1.44 16.84 21.39
CA HIS A 355 1.92 18.14 21.86
C HIS A 355 0.83 19.17 22.14
N VAL A 356 -0.44 18.91 21.80
CA VAL A 356 -1.51 19.92 21.86
C VAL A 356 -2.73 19.37 22.62
N SER A 357 -3.20 20.11 23.62
CA SER A 357 -4.46 19.80 24.31
C SER A 357 -5.67 20.10 23.43
N ASP A 358 -6.79 19.40 23.63
CA ASP A 358 -7.99 19.50 22.77
C ASP A 358 -8.48 20.93 22.56
N GLU A 359 -8.48 21.75 23.60
CA GLU A 359 -8.89 23.16 23.57
C GLU A 359 -8.01 24.04 22.68
N ASP A 360 -6.78 23.61 22.37
CA ASP A 360 -5.79 24.35 21.59
C ASP A 360 -5.55 23.73 20.21
N TRP A 361 -6.34 22.72 19.80
CA TRP A 361 -6.22 22.12 18.48
C TRP A 361 -6.36 23.18 17.36
N PRO A 362 -5.38 23.30 16.46
CA PRO A 362 -5.35 24.35 15.44
C PRO A 362 -6.24 23.96 14.25
N ILE A 363 -7.51 24.36 14.27
CA ILE A 363 -8.52 23.94 13.28
C ILE A 363 -8.13 24.38 11.87
N GLY A 364 -7.60 25.59 11.73
CA GLY A 364 -7.11 26.14 10.47
C GLY A 364 -5.91 25.37 9.93
N GLU A 365 -4.98 24.92 10.78
CA GLU A 365 -3.83 24.10 10.38
C GLU A 365 -4.27 22.69 9.96
N ILE A 366 -5.25 22.10 10.68
CA ILE A 366 -5.86 20.82 10.29
C ILE A 366 -6.44 20.96 8.88
N VAL A 367 -7.36 21.91 8.68
CA VAL A 367 -7.99 22.10 7.37
C VAL A 367 -6.96 22.42 6.30
N HIS A 368 -6.01 23.32 6.58
CA HIS A 368 -4.96 23.67 5.63
C HIS A 368 -4.17 22.44 5.20
N THR A 369 -3.72 21.60 6.13
CA THR A 369 -2.93 20.40 5.80
C THR A 369 -3.73 19.40 4.95
N LEU A 370 -5.04 19.24 5.21
CA LEU A 370 -5.90 18.36 4.42
C LEU A 370 -6.20 18.88 3.01
N GLU A 371 -6.24 20.20 2.85
CA GLU A 371 -6.47 20.89 1.58
C GLU A 371 -5.19 21.17 0.79
N ASN A 372 -4.03 21.24 1.45
CA ASN A 372 -2.76 21.65 0.87
C ASN A 372 -2.17 20.54 0.00
N ARG A 373 -2.73 20.40 -1.20
CA ARG A 373 -2.36 19.41 -2.20
C ARG A 373 -2.46 19.98 -3.60
N ARG A 374 -1.78 19.34 -4.55
CA ARG A 374 -1.79 19.76 -5.95
C ARG A 374 -3.15 19.47 -6.59
N TYR A 375 -3.83 20.51 -7.07
CA TYR A 375 -5.06 20.33 -7.85
C TYR A 375 -4.74 19.62 -9.18
N GLY A 376 -5.57 18.65 -9.56
CA GLY A 376 -5.38 17.86 -10.78
C GLY A 376 -4.46 16.64 -10.62
N GLU A 377 -3.87 16.40 -9.45
CA GLU A 377 -3.08 15.19 -9.16
C GLU A 377 -3.83 14.30 -8.15
N GLY A 378 -3.79 12.98 -8.33
CA GLY A 378 -4.44 12.02 -7.42
C GLY A 378 -3.69 11.89 -6.10
N HIS A 379 -4.43 11.81 -4.98
CA HIS A 379 -3.84 11.65 -3.65
C HIS A 379 -4.59 10.58 -2.85
N ILE A 380 -3.84 9.74 -2.12
CA ILE A 380 -4.39 8.82 -1.10
C ILE A 380 -4.15 9.43 0.27
N ALA A 381 -5.24 9.75 0.98
CA ALA A 381 -5.20 10.29 2.33
C ALA A 381 -5.41 9.18 3.38
N TYR A 382 -4.66 9.26 4.47
CA TYR A 382 -4.72 8.36 5.61
C TYR A 382 -4.26 9.11 6.87
N ALA A 383 -4.86 8.80 8.02
CA ALA A 383 -4.58 9.46 9.30
C ALA A 383 -3.35 8.90 10.02
N GLU A 384 -3.02 7.64 9.77
CA GLU A 384 -1.88 6.91 10.31
C GLU A 384 -1.52 5.80 9.32
N SER A 385 -0.24 5.45 9.21
CA SER A 385 0.27 4.34 8.39
C SER A 385 0.88 3.25 9.25
N HIS A 386 1.41 2.22 8.58
CA HIS A 386 2.22 1.20 9.21
C HIS A 386 3.45 1.75 9.96
N ASP A 387 4.05 2.87 9.54
CA ASP A 387 5.19 3.48 10.23
C ASP A 387 4.83 3.93 11.65
N GLN A 388 3.67 4.58 11.83
CA GLN A 388 3.19 4.98 13.15
C GLN A 388 2.72 3.79 13.99
N ALA A 389 2.37 2.68 13.35
CA ALA A 389 2.03 1.47 14.05
C ALA A 389 3.27 0.75 14.60
N LEU A 390 4.48 0.98 14.06
CA LEU A 390 5.70 0.30 14.49
C LEU A 390 6.19 0.75 15.88
N VAL A 391 7.02 -0.10 16.50
CA VAL A 391 7.67 0.19 17.78
C VAL A 391 8.46 1.50 17.72
N GLY A 392 8.17 2.42 18.64
CA GLY A 392 8.75 3.76 18.67
C GLY A 392 7.72 4.88 18.53
N ASP A 393 6.52 4.56 18.06
CA ASP A 393 5.34 5.43 18.09
C ASP A 393 4.10 4.69 18.63
N LYS A 394 2.93 5.32 18.59
CA LYS A 394 1.65 4.78 19.02
C LYS A 394 0.60 4.95 17.93
N THR A 395 -0.34 4.01 17.85
CA THR A 395 -1.56 4.19 17.04
C THR A 395 -2.35 5.41 17.52
N ILE A 396 -3.19 6.00 16.66
CA ILE A 396 -4.06 7.12 17.05
C ILE A 396 -4.93 6.73 18.26
N ALA A 397 -5.46 5.50 18.26
CA ALA A 397 -6.25 4.99 19.37
C ALA A 397 -5.45 4.97 20.68
N PHE A 398 -4.19 4.52 20.64
CA PHE A 398 -3.35 4.43 21.82
C PHE A 398 -2.80 5.81 22.26
N TRP A 399 -2.61 6.77 21.35
CA TRP A 399 -2.40 8.18 21.70
C TRP A 399 -3.60 8.79 22.43
N LEU A 400 -4.82 8.41 22.05
CA LEU A 400 -6.05 8.98 22.60
C LEU A 400 -6.47 8.38 23.95
N MET A 401 -6.23 7.08 24.14
CA MET A 401 -6.78 6.30 25.26
C MET A 401 -5.71 5.63 26.13
N ASP A 402 -4.49 5.47 25.63
CA ASP A 402 -3.34 4.85 26.31
C ASP A 402 -3.73 3.54 27.04
N LYS A 403 -3.15 3.29 28.21
CA LYS A 403 -3.37 2.08 29.00
C LYS A 403 -4.81 1.89 29.50
N GLU A 404 -5.66 2.92 29.50
CA GLU A 404 -7.08 2.74 29.88
C GLU A 404 -7.79 1.81 28.89
N MET A 405 -7.27 1.64 27.67
CA MET A 405 -7.79 0.66 26.71
C MET A 405 -7.82 -0.77 27.25
N TYR A 406 -6.89 -1.13 28.16
CA TYR A 406 -6.80 -2.49 28.70
C TYR A 406 -7.87 -2.77 29.77
N GLU A 407 -8.32 -1.74 30.50
CA GLU A 407 -9.22 -1.89 31.65
C GLU A 407 -10.65 -1.43 31.33
N ASN A 408 -10.79 -0.41 30.48
CA ASN A 408 -12.03 0.33 30.28
C ASN A 408 -12.68 0.14 28.91
N MET A 409 -12.32 -0.92 28.17
CA MET A 409 -12.97 -1.26 26.88
C MET A 409 -14.11 -2.27 26.99
N SER A 410 -14.42 -2.81 28.19
CA SER A 410 -15.53 -3.75 28.40
C SER A 410 -16.87 -3.05 28.65
N LEU A 411 -17.91 -3.42 27.91
CA LEU A 411 -19.27 -2.92 28.11
C LEU A 411 -19.94 -3.42 29.39
N ILE A 412 -19.49 -4.57 29.92
CA ILE A 412 -20.11 -5.25 31.06
C ILE A 412 -19.34 -4.98 32.35
N HIS A 413 -18.01 -5.07 32.29
CA HIS A 413 -17.16 -5.11 33.48
C HIS A 413 -16.49 -3.79 33.80
N SER A 414 -16.62 -2.77 32.94
CA SER A 414 -16.05 -1.45 33.19
C SER A 414 -16.95 -0.30 32.81
N GLN A 415 -16.89 0.74 33.63
CA GLN A 415 -17.54 2.02 33.34
C GLN A 415 -16.84 2.70 32.16
N LEU A 416 -17.63 3.44 31.39
CA LEU A 416 -17.12 4.33 30.36
C LEU A 416 -16.45 5.53 31.04
N THR A 417 -15.13 5.58 30.99
CA THR A 417 -14.35 6.69 31.56
C THR A 417 -14.34 7.88 30.59
N PRO A 418 -14.12 9.11 31.08
CA PRO A 418 -13.97 10.28 30.20
C PRO A 418 -12.84 10.14 29.16
N VAL A 419 -11.79 9.36 29.45
CA VAL A 419 -10.67 9.11 28.53
C VAL A 419 -11.10 8.18 27.39
N ILE A 420 -11.75 7.06 27.71
CA ILE A 420 -12.28 6.15 26.67
C ILE A 420 -13.37 6.81 25.84
N ASP A 421 -14.27 7.54 26.48
CA ASP A 421 -15.33 8.28 25.79
C ASP A 421 -14.77 9.32 24.82
N ARG A 422 -13.82 10.15 25.30
CA ARG A 422 -13.05 11.09 24.48
C ARG A 422 -12.36 10.38 23.32
N GLY A 423 -11.68 9.27 23.59
CA GLY A 423 -10.87 8.58 22.60
C GLY A 423 -11.70 7.95 21.49
N ILE A 424 -12.81 7.29 21.84
CA ILE A 424 -13.76 6.76 20.86
C ILE A 424 -14.34 7.89 20.00
N ALA A 425 -14.74 9.00 20.62
CA ALA A 425 -15.29 10.15 19.90
C ALA A 425 -14.27 10.76 18.93
N LEU A 426 -13.09 11.15 19.40
CA LEU A 426 -12.06 11.78 18.58
C LEU A 426 -11.51 10.85 17.49
N HIS A 427 -11.36 9.55 17.77
CA HIS A 427 -10.96 8.57 16.75
C HIS A 427 -11.96 8.54 15.59
N LYS A 428 -13.28 8.56 15.87
CA LYS A 428 -14.32 8.62 14.82
C LYS A 428 -14.23 9.89 13.98
N LEU A 429 -14.02 11.05 14.63
CA LEU A 429 -13.89 12.35 13.95
C LEU A 429 -12.68 12.38 13.02
N ILE A 430 -11.50 11.99 13.53
CA ILE A 430 -10.26 11.90 12.75
C ILE A 430 -10.43 10.92 11.58
N ARG A 431 -11.03 9.74 11.82
CA ARG A 431 -11.23 8.75 10.76
C ARG A 431 -12.18 9.20 9.66
N LEU A 432 -13.22 9.97 9.97
CA LEU A 432 -14.13 10.49 8.95
C LEU A 432 -13.49 11.59 8.10
N ILE A 433 -12.61 12.41 8.68
CA ILE A 433 -11.96 13.49 7.94
C ILE A 433 -10.74 13.02 7.13
N THR A 434 -10.08 11.90 7.52
CA THR A 434 -8.82 11.44 6.87
C THR A 434 -8.67 9.96 6.53
N TYR A 435 -9.59 9.04 6.90
CA TYR A 435 -9.41 7.57 6.82
C TYR A 435 -8.18 7.04 7.61
N GLY A 436 -8.00 5.74 7.89
CA GLY A 436 -6.92 5.22 8.78
C GLY A 436 -7.15 3.80 9.35
N ASN A 437 -6.67 3.48 10.56
CA ASN A 437 -6.89 2.16 11.19
C ASN A 437 -8.34 1.97 11.68
N GLU A 438 -8.95 0.84 11.35
CA GLU A 438 -10.41 0.62 11.30
C GLU A 438 -11.11 0.45 12.64
N PHE A 439 -10.51 -0.24 13.61
CA PHE A 439 -11.16 -0.51 14.90
C PHE A 439 -10.40 0.03 16.11
N GLY A 440 -9.38 0.86 15.90
CA GLY A 440 -8.55 1.41 16.97
C GLY A 440 -7.83 0.31 17.75
N HIS A 441 -7.07 -0.53 17.05
CA HIS A 441 -6.27 -1.59 17.68
C HIS A 441 -5.32 -0.98 18.74
N PRO A 442 -5.24 -1.57 19.95
CA PRO A 442 -4.37 -1.07 21.01
C PRO A 442 -2.89 -1.32 20.70
N GLU A 443 -2.01 -0.96 21.61
CA GLU A 443 -0.56 -1.28 21.56
C GLU A 443 0.13 -0.68 20.31
N TRP A 444 1.13 -1.40 19.80
CA TRP A 444 1.95 -1.14 18.62
C TRP A 444 2.34 -2.48 17.99
N LEU A 445 2.88 -2.42 16.78
CA LEU A 445 3.45 -3.51 16.01
C LEU A 445 4.96 -3.59 16.26
N ASP A 446 5.47 -4.76 16.66
CA ASP A 446 6.91 -4.98 16.77
C ASP A 446 7.25 -6.36 16.21
N PHE A 447 8.24 -6.39 15.33
CA PHE A 447 8.71 -7.60 14.67
C PHE A 447 9.74 -8.34 15.53
N PRO A 448 9.86 -9.67 15.40
CA PRO A 448 10.93 -10.44 16.03
C PRO A 448 12.31 -9.87 15.67
N ARG A 449 13.06 -9.48 16.69
CA ARG A 449 14.43 -8.96 16.56
C ARG A 449 15.23 -9.22 17.83
N HIS A 450 16.54 -9.01 17.77
CA HIS A 450 17.41 -9.18 18.93
C HIS A 450 16.93 -8.36 20.15
N GLY A 451 16.49 -7.12 19.92
CA GLY A 451 16.04 -6.21 20.99
C GLY A 451 14.76 -6.62 21.73
N ASN A 452 14.01 -7.60 21.24
CA ASN A 452 12.81 -8.13 21.91
C ASN A 452 12.83 -9.67 22.06
N ASN A 453 14.03 -10.26 22.06
CA ASN A 453 14.24 -11.71 22.17
C ASN A 453 13.49 -12.54 21.11
N GLN A 454 13.44 -12.04 19.86
CA GLN A 454 12.73 -12.69 18.75
C GLN A 454 11.23 -12.91 19.04
N SER A 455 10.61 -11.98 19.79
CA SER A 455 9.22 -12.11 20.18
C SER A 455 8.27 -11.83 19.02
N TYR A 456 7.28 -12.70 18.87
CA TYR A 456 6.13 -12.49 17.97
C TYR A 456 4.92 -11.92 18.71
N HIS A 457 5.03 -11.56 20.00
CA HIS A 457 3.89 -11.14 20.81
C HIS A 457 3.16 -9.91 20.25
N TYR A 458 3.89 -8.94 19.71
CA TYR A 458 3.32 -7.74 19.07
C TYR A 458 3.25 -7.86 17.54
N CYS A 459 3.69 -8.98 16.97
CA CYS A 459 3.73 -9.24 15.52
C CYS A 459 2.43 -9.95 15.07
N ARG A 460 1.28 -9.39 15.45
CA ARG A 460 -0.05 -9.99 15.28
C ARG A 460 -1.15 -8.93 15.25
N ARG A 461 -2.37 -9.31 14.87
CA ARG A 461 -3.56 -8.46 14.86
C ARG A 461 -4.67 -9.10 15.68
N GLN A 462 -5.18 -8.40 16.70
CA GLN A 462 -6.14 -8.94 17.67
C GLN A 462 -7.60 -8.79 17.24
N TRP A 463 -8.03 -9.53 16.22
CA TRP A 463 -9.41 -9.52 15.69
C TRP A 463 -10.47 -9.86 16.72
N ASN A 464 -10.13 -10.68 17.71
CA ASN A 464 -11.02 -11.01 18.82
C ASN A 464 -11.51 -9.75 19.56
N LEU A 465 -10.74 -8.66 19.56
CA LEU A 465 -11.16 -7.40 20.18
C LEU A 465 -12.33 -6.75 19.44
N ALA A 466 -12.28 -6.76 18.10
CA ALA A 466 -13.31 -6.17 17.24
C ALA A 466 -14.53 -7.08 17.06
N ASP A 467 -14.35 -8.39 17.19
CA ASP A 467 -15.40 -9.40 17.03
C ASP A 467 -16.21 -9.64 18.32
N ASP A 468 -15.68 -9.30 19.50
CA ASP A 468 -16.40 -9.49 20.78
C ASP A 468 -17.45 -8.38 21.00
N ASP A 469 -18.71 -8.80 21.02
CA ASP A 469 -19.85 -7.92 21.27
C ASP A 469 -19.84 -7.24 22.64
N ASN A 470 -19.02 -7.69 23.58
CA ASN A 470 -18.89 -7.11 24.90
C ASN A 470 -17.76 -6.08 25.00
N LEU A 471 -17.05 -5.81 23.91
CA LEU A 471 -15.98 -4.81 23.86
C LEU A 471 -16.34 -3.60 23.00
N ARG A 472 -15.81 -2.44 23.37
CA ARG A 472 -16.07 -1.15 22.71
C ARG A 472 -15.38 -1.00 21.33
N TYR A 473 -14.41 -1.87 20.98
CA TYR A 473 -13.76 -1.83 19.66
C TYR A 473 -14.74 -2.05 18.50
N LYS A 474 -15.82 -2.82 18.73
CA LYS A 474 -16.88 -3.05 17.75
C LYS A 474 -17.51 -1.74 17.25
N PHE A 475 -17.57 -0.71 18.10
CA PHE A 475 -18.12 0.59 17.74
C PHE A 475 -17.27 1.31 16.69
N LEU A 476 -15.94 1.26 16.83
CA LEU A 476 -15.01 1.83 15.86
C LEU A 476 -15.04 1.03 14.56
N ASN A 477 -15.08 -0.30 14.67
CA ASN A 477 -15.22 -1.19 13.52
C ASN A 477 -16.52 -0.94 12.73
N ASP A 478 -17.66 -0.78 13.40
CA ASP A 478 -18.92 -0.50 12.74
C ASP A 478 -18.98 0.93 12.17
N TRP A 479 -18.31 1.89 12.82
CA TRP A 479 -18.16 3.24 12.31
C TRP A 479 -17.42 3.26 10.97
N ASP A 480 -16.27 2.58 10.89
CA ASP A 480 -15.51 2.51 9.64
C ASP A 480 -16.32 1.89 8.49
N ARG A 481 -17.18 0.90 8.79
CA ARG A 481 -18.04 0.28 7.79
C ARG A 481 -19.06 1.27 7.26
N ALA A 482 -19.66 2.04 8.17
CA ALA A 482 -20.64 3.06 7.83
C ALA A 482 -20.01 4.18 6.99
N MET A 483 -18.75 4.58 7.27
CA MET A 483 -18.02 5.56 6.45
C MET A 483 -17.77 5.04 5.03
N ASN A 484 -17.31 3.79 4.89
CA ASN A 484 -17.08 3.18 3.57
C ASN A 484 -18.39 3.01 2.78
N GLN A 485 -19.49 2.68 3.46
CA GLN A 485 -20.82 2.62 2.84
C GLN A 485 -21.33 3.99 2.41
N LEU A 486 -21.11 5.03 3.22
CA LEU A 486 -21.43 6.40 2.85
C LEU A 486 -20.67 6.81 1.58
N GLU A 487 -19.38 6.49 1.50
CA GLU A 487 -18.57 6.75 0.31
C GLU A 487 -19.09 5.98 -0.90
N ASN A 488 -19.43 4.70 -0.75
CA ASN A 488 -19.98 3.90 -1.83
C ASN A 488 -21.30 4.45 -2.37
N ASN A 489 -22.14 5.02 -1.51
CA ASN A 489 -23.44 5.57 -1.88
C ASN A 489 -23.35 6.94 -2.56
N PHE A 490 -22.41 7.81 -2.15
CA PHE A 490 -22.35 9.21 -2.60
C PHE A 490 -21.15 9.54 -3.49
N GLY A 491 -20.12 8.70 -3.47
CA GLY A 491 -18.89 8.80 -4.27
C GLY A 491 -18.04 10.02 -3.95
N PHE A 492 -18.02 10.47 -2.70
CA PHE A 492 -17.45 11.77 -2.34
C PHE A 492 -15.93 11.85 -2.49
N LEU A 493 -15.20 10.74 -2.48
CA LEU A 493 -13.75 10.73 -2.74
C LEU A 493 -13.40 11.06 -4.21
N SER A 494 -14.28 10.68 -5.14
CA SER A 494 -14.08 10.87 -6.59
C SER A 494 -14.58 12.21 -7.14
N LYS A 495 -15.41 12.93 -6.38
CA LYS A 495 -15.92 14.25 -6.77
C LYS A 495 -14.98 15.35 -6.25
N GLY A 496 -14.92 16.43 -7.03
CA GLY A 496 -13.99 17.56 -6.96
C GLY A 496 -13.73 18.14 -5.56
N PRO A 497 -12.83 19.13 -5.44
CA PRO A 497 -12.41 19.60 -4.13
C PRO A 497 -13.63 20.01 -3.31
N GLY A 498 -13.63 19.62 -2.03
CA GLY A 498 -14.65 20.06 -1.10
C GLY A 498 -14.60 21.58 -0.95
N TYR A 499 -15.73 22.17 -0.56
CA TYR A 499 -15.80 23.58 -0.21
C TYR A 499 -15.87 23.70 1.31
N VAL A 500 -14.79 24.10 1.97
CA VAL A 500 -14.80 24.39 3.40
C VAL A 500 -15.45 25.75 3.64
N SER A 501 -16.70 25.73 4.08
CA SER A 501 -17.43 26.95 4.46
C SER A 501 -17.01 27.46 5.83
N TRP A 502 -16.62 26.57 6.75
CA TRP A 502 -16.36 26.94 8.14
C TRP A 502 -15.15 26.19 8.71
N LYS A 503 -14.27 26.93 9.38
CA LYS A 503 -13.09 26.43 10.10
C LYS A 503 -12.82 27.32 11.31
N HIS A 504 -13.67 27.20 12.32
CA HIS A 504 -13.77 28.17 13.40
C HIS A 504 -12.94 27.75 14.60
N GLU A 505 -11.86 28.48 14.87
CA GLU A 505 -10.86 28.15 15.89
C GLU A 505 -11.41 28.10 17.31
N ILE A 506 -12.25 29.05 17.71
CA ILE A 506 -12.71 29.12 19.11
C ILE A 506 -13.74 28.02 19.40
N ASP A 507 -14.80 27.96 18.58
CA ASP A 507 -15.84 26.93 18.68
C ASP A 507 -15.36 25.52 18.28
N LYS A 508 -14.17 25.39 17.71
CA LYS A 508 -13.59 24.12 17.23
C LYS A 508 -14.49 23.40 16.20
N ILE A 509 -15.13 24.17 15.32
CA ILE A 509 -16.04 23.64 14.29
C ILE A 509 -15.38 23.63 12.93
N ILE A 510 -15.49 22.50 12.22
CA ILE A 510 -15.20 22.39 10.79
C ILE A 510 -16.50 22.05 10.06
N ALA A 511 -16.81 22.77 8.99
CA ALA A 511 -17.92 22.42 8.10
C ALA A 511 -17.53 22.59 6.64
N PHE A 512 -17.84 21.58 5.83
CA PHE A 512 -17.54 21.60 4.39
C PHE A 512 -18.55 20.81 3.57
N GLU A 513 -18.73 21.21 2.32
CA GLU A 513 -19.53 20.49 1.35
C GLU A 513 -18.67 19.66 0.41
N ARG A 514 -19.05 18.41 0.18
CA ARG A 514 -18.43 17.57 -0.85
C ARG A 514 -19.46 16.60 -1.41
N ALA A 515 -19.53 16.50 -2.74
CA ALA A 515 -20.46 15.59 -3.43
C ALA A 515 -21.96 15.78 -3.09
N GLY A 516 -22.38 17.01 -2.73
CA GLY A 516 -23.75 17.30 -2.31
C GLY A 516 -24.06 16.95 -0.86
N LEU A 517 -23.08 16.45 -0.11
CA LEU A 517 -23.14 16.24 1.33
C LEU A 517 -22.57 17.45 2.08
N LEU A 518 -23.14 17.77 3.23
CA LEU A 518 -22.57 18.72 4.20
C LEU A 518 -21.99 17.94 5.38
N PHE A 519 -20.68 18.04 5.57
CA PHE A 519 -19.97 17.45 6.70
C PHE A 519 -19.80 18.51 7.78
N ILE A 520 -20.11 18.15 9.03
CA ILE A 520 -20.00 19.03 10.19
C ILE A 520 -19.25 18.26 11.28
N PHE A 521 -18.20 18.87 11.82
CA PHE A 521 -17.39 18.32 12.89
C PHE A 521 -17.33 19.33 14.04
N ASN A 522 -17.60 18.86 15.25
CA ASN A 522 -17.37 19.61 16.48
C ASN A 522 -16.24 18.96 17.28
N PHE A 523 -15.04 19.54 17.19
CA PHE A 523 -13.87 19.13 17.96
C PHE A 523 -13.81 19.77 19.35
N HIS A 524 -14.77 20.62 19.72
CA HIS A 524 -14.75 21.28 21.02
C HIS A 524 -14.82 20.23 22.15
N PRO A 525 -13.98 20.31 23.20
CA PRO A 525 -13.92 19.27 24.24
C PRO A 525 -15.15 19.20 25.15
N THR A 526 -15.92 20.30 25.29
CA THR A 526 -17.05 20.39 26.22
C THR A 526 -18.30 21.10 25.67
N LYS A 527 -18.19 22.07 24.76
CA LYS A 527 -19.35 22.85 24.30
C LYS A 527 -20.14 22.12 23.21
N SER A 528 -21.45 22.07 23.43
CA SER A 528 -22.45 21.65 22.46
C SER A 528 -23.22 22.88 21.98
N PHE A 529 -23.57 22.93 20.69
CA PHE A 529 -24.22 24.09 20.10
C PHE A 529 -25.61 23.72 19.57
N SER A 530 -26.67 24.33 20.11
CA SER A 530 -28.07 23.97 19.83
C SER A 530 -28.56 24.45 18.46
N ASP A 531 -28.27 25.72 18.12
CA ASP A 531 -28.70 26.36 16.89
C ASP A 531 -27.48 26.94 16.15
N TYR A 532 -26.50 26.10 15.83
CA TYR A 532 -25.31 26.56 15.12
C TYR A 532 -25.62 26.77 13.64
N LYS A 533 -25.25 27.94 13.10
CA LYS A 533 -25.50 28.34 11.70
C LYS A 533 -24.44 27.73 10.79
N PHE A 534 -24.85 27.00 9.75
CA PHE A 534 -23.97 26.40 8.74
C PHE A 534 -24.35 26.88 7.34
N GLY A 535 -23.35 27.32 6.56
CA GLY A 535 -23.56 27.69 5.16
C GLY A 535 -23.78 26.44 4.30
N ILE A 536 -24.68 26.54 3.31
CA ILE A 536 -24.95 25.47 2.35
C ILE A 536 -25.24 26.05 0.97
N GLY A 537 -24.72 25.40 -0.08
CA GLY A 537 -24.88 25.88 -1.45
C GLY A 537 -26.30 25.77 -1.95
N GLU A 538 -26.88 24.58 -1.84
CA GLU A 538 -28.18 24.27 -2.42
C GLU A 538 -29.30 24.42 -1.38
N ALA A 539 -30.38 25.10 -1.76
CA ALA A 539 -31.57 25.18 -0.93
C ALA A 539 -32.32 23.84 -0.89
N GLY A 540 -32.97 23.54 0.22
CA GLY A 540 -33.83 22.37 0.36
C GLY A 540 -34.07 21.96 1.81
N VAL A 541 -34.42 20.68 1.97
CA VAL A 541 -34.52 20.01 3.25
C VAL A 541 -33.42 18.97 3.31
N TYR A 542 -32.68 18.93 4.40
CA TYR A 542 -31.59 17.98 4.63
C TYR A 542 -31.96 17.02 5.75
N GLN A 543 -31.32 15.86 5.77
CA GLN A 543 -31.47 14.81 6.78
C GLN A 543 -30.11 14.17 7.07
N LEU A 544 -29.99 13.47 8.21
CA LEU A 544 -28.77 12.75 8.56
C LEU A 544 -28.48 11.64 7.52
N ALA A 545 -27.25 11.64 7.03
CA ALA A 545 -26.66 10.58 6.21
C ALA A 545 -25.71 9.71 7.04
N LEU A 546 -25.03 10.32 8.01
CA LEU A 546 -24.16 9.64 8.97
C LEU A 546 -24.09 10.45 10.27
N ASN A 547 -24.08 9.77 11.42
CA ASN A 547 -24.11 10.38 12.75
C ASN A 547 -23.13 9.63 13.67
N SER A 548 -22.03 10.25 14.06
CA SER A 548 -21.04 9.62 14.96
C SER A 548 -21.55 9.46 16.39
N ASP A 549 -22.60 10.18 16.78
CA ASP A 549 -23.18 10.13 18.12
C ASP A 549 -24.21 9.00 18.29
N ASN A 550 -24.50 8.23 17.23
CA ASN A 550 -25.39 7.08 17.32
C ASN A 550 -24.81 6.01 18.27
N GLU A 551 -25.67 5.38 19.09
CA GLU A 551 -25.27 4.35 20.07
C GLU A 551 -24.58 3.14 19.43
N LYS A 552 -24.93 2.81 18.18
CA LYS A 552 -24.27 1.76 17.39
C LYS A 552 -22.77 2.01 17.21
N PHE A 553 -22.37 3.28 17.22
CA PHE A 553 -20.98 3.70 17.09
C PHE A 553 -20.39 4.16 18.43
N GLY A 554 -21.02 3.78 19.55
CA GLY A 554 -20.57 4.17 20.89
C GLY A 554 -20.71 5.66 21.17
N GLY A 555 -21.69 6.32 20.58
CA GLY A 555 -22.08 7.69 20.94
C GLY A 555 -23.22 7.74 21.96
N HIS A 556 -23.69 8.94 22.30
CA HIS A 556 -24.69 9.15 23.37
C HIS A 556 -26.13 9.32 22.88
N ASN A 557 -26.38 9.11 21.58
CA ASN A 557 -27.68 9.16 20.94
C ASN A 557 -28.44 10.48 21.18
N ARG A 558 -27.74 11.63 21.06
CA ARG A 558 -28.32 12.96 21.34
C ARG A 558 -29.00 13.60 20.14
N LEU A 559 -28.80 13.06 18.93
CA LEU A 559 -29.43 13.54 17.71
C LEU A 559 -30.60 12.64 17.31
N LYS A 560 -31.65 13.24 16.78
CA LYS A 560 -32.83 12.54 16.29
C LYS A 560 -32.62 12.13 14.83
N GLU A 561 -32.65 10.82 14.55
CA GLU A 561 -32.32 10.26 13.22
C GLU A 561 -33.24 10.76 12.08
N ASP A 562 -34.52 11.03 12.36
CA ASP A 562 -35.50 11.56 11.41
C ASP A 562 -35.65 13.09 11.45
N GLN A 563 -34.68 13.82 12.04
CA GLN A 563 -34.67 15.28 12.06
C GLN A 563 -34.51 15.85 10.64
N GLU A 564 -35.38 16.82 10.32
CA GLU A 564 -35.26 17.63 9.10
C GLU A 564 -34.53 18.95 9.38
N TYR A 565 -33.60 19.30 8.49
CA TYR A 565 -32.81 20.52 8.54
C TYR A 565 -33.20 21.39 7.34
N HIS A 566 -34.03 22.42 7.58
CA HIS A 566 -34.51 23.31 6.53
C HIS A 566 -33.50 24.42 6.26
N THR A 567 -33.27 24.73 4.98
CA THR A 567 -32.42 25.85 4.58
C THR A 567 -33.19 27.16 4.53
N PHE A 568 -32.51 28.26 4.85
CA PHE A 568 -32.97 29.63 4.71
C PHE A 568 -32.18 30.31 3.57
N ALA A 569 -32.90 31.05 2.72
CA ALA A 569 -32.35 31.74 1.56
C ALA A 569 -31.64 33.06 1.93
N GLU A 570 -30.66 32.96 2.83
CA GLU A 570 -29.78 34.05 3.24
C GLU A 570 -28.34 33.53 3.24
N GLY A 571 -27.44 34.24 2.57
CA GLY A 571 -26.05 33.86 2.44
C GLY A 571 -25.30 33.87 3.77
N TYR A 572 -24.44 32.87 3.97
CA TYR A 572 -23.59 32.74 5.15
C TYR A 572 -22.33 31.96 4.80
N ALA A 573 -21.19 32.32 5.39
CA ALA A 573 -19.93 31.56 5.25
C ALA A 573 -19.51 31.26 3.79
N GLY A 574 -19.74 32.24 2.88
CA GLY A 574 -19.42 32.09 1.46
C GLY A 574 -20.40 31.21 0.65
N ARG A 575 -21.54 30.83 1.25
CA ARG A 575 -22.61 30.05 0.61
C ARG A 575 -23.88 30.88 0.43
N GLN A 576 -24.76 30.43 -0.47
CA GLN A 576 -25.99 31.15 -0.85
C GLN A 576 -27.13 30.97 0.16
N ASN A 577 -27.13 29.85 0.88
CA ASN A 577 -28.14 29.50 1.87
C ASN A 577 -27.44 29.14 3.19
N HIS A 578 -28.23 28.96 4.24
CA HIS A 578 -27.75 28.38 5.49
C HIS A 578 -28.82 27.47 6.12
N LEU A 579 -28.41 26.64 7.07
CA LEU A 579 -29.29 25.89 7.95
C LEU A 579 -28.79 25.99 9.39
N PHE A 580 -29.64 25.64 10.35
CA PHE A 580 -29.26 25.48 11.75
C PHE A 580 -29.20 24.00 12.10
N ALA A 581 -28.21 23.60 12.90
CA ALA A 581 -28.13 22.26 13.43
C ALA A 581 -27.67 22.24 14.88
N TYR A 582 -28.23 21.31 15.65
CA TYR A 582 -27.68 20.90 16.93
C TYR A 582 -26.44 20.04 16.68
N ILE A 583 -25.30 20.46 17.23
CA ILE A 583 -24.04 19.73 17.14
C ILE A 583 -23.42 19.56 18.54
N PRO A 584 -23.53 18.35 19.14
CA PRO A 584 -22.89 18.07 20.42
C PRO A 584 -21.36 18.15 20.36
N SER A 585 -20.73 18.33 21.52
CA SER A 585 -19.27 18.23 21.67
C SER A 585 -18.75 16.86 21.21
N ARG A 586 -17.63 16.86 20.49
CA ARG A 586 -16.94 15.66 19.94
C ARG A 586 -17.84 14.79 19.06
N VAL A 587 -18.64 15.42 18.20
CA VAL A 587 -19.53 14.72 17.26
C VAL A 587 -19.25 15.18 15.83
N ALA A 588 -19.31 14.23 14.90
CA ALA A 588 -19.39 14.47 13.48
C ALA A 588 -20.74 14.01 12.93
N ILE A 589 -21.35 14.84 12.11
CA ILE A 589 -22.54 14.48 11.33
C ILE A 589 -22.32 14.79 9.86
N VAL A 590 -22.97 14.01 9.01
CA VAL A 590 -23.03 14.25 7.57
C VAL A 590 -24.50 14.38 7.19
N LEU A 591 -24.84 15.46 6.52
CA LEU A 591 -26.19 15.74 6.03
C LEU A 591 -26.26 15.51 4.53
N LYS A 592 -27.36 14.90 4.07
CA LYS A 592 -27.72 14.78 2.66
C LYS A 592 -29.02 15.53 2.39
N LYS A 593 -29.17 16.06 1.18
CA LYS A 593 -30.44 16.61 0.72
C LYS A 593 -31.49 15.50 0.66
N LYS A 594 -32.69 15.76 1.16
CA LYS A 594 -33.86 14.89 1.05
C LYS A 594 -34.41 15.04 -0.37
N GLU A 595 -34.63 13.89 -1.03
CA GLU A 595 -35.20 13.83 -2.38
C GLU A 595 -36.63 14.34 -2.45
#